data_AF-A0ABD0P025-F1
#
_entry.id   AF-A0ABD0P025-F1
#
_cell.length_a   1.000
_cell.length_b   1.000
_cell.length_c   1.000
_cell.angle_alpha   90.00
_cell.angle_beta   90.00
_cell.angle_gamma   90.00
#
_symmetry.space_group_name_H-M   'P 1'
#
loop_
_entity.id
_entity.type
_entity.pdbx_description
1 polymer ?
#
loop_
_entity_poly.entity_id
_entity_poly.type
_entity_poly.pdbx_seq_one_letter_code
_entity_poly.pdbx_strand_id
1 'polypeptide(L)'
;MDYENKVKDEDMILNLGKLAFQQLVKCNLIFYEEDLRECGINETEASVYSGLCTQIFREEFGLYQGKVFCFVHLSIQEHLASLYAHLSFTNKNTNVFDQNEQSLCFLSGLHQRAVDEALQ
;
A
#
# COMPACT_ATOMS: atom_id res chain seq x y z
N MET A 1 -29.77 0.15 -10.65
CA MET A 1 -28.57 0.81 -11.20
C MET A 1 -27.52 1.07 -10.12
N ASP A 2 -27.90 1.24 -8.84
CA ASP A 2 -26.92 1.51 -7.75
C ASP A 2 -26.09 0.29 -7.31
N TYR A 3 -26.57 -0.93 -7.60
CA TYR A 3 -25.89 -2.17 -7.17
C TYR A 3 -24.56 -2.39 -7.89
N GLU A 4 -24.48 -2.03 -9.18
CA GLU A 4 -23.25 -2.14 -9.98
C GLU A 4 -22.16 -1.18 -9.50
N ASN A 5 -22.53 0.01 -9.04
CA ASN A 5 -21.58 0.97 -8.48
C ASN A 5 -21.04 0.47 -7.13
N LYS A 6 -21.89 -0.14 -6.31
CA LYS A 6 -21.48 -0.71 -5.02
C LYS A 6 -20.46 -1.85 -5.17
N VAL A 7 -20.65 -2.73 -6.14
CA VAL A 7 -19.70 -3.82 -6.43
C VAL A 7 -18.33 -3.27 -6.86
N LYS A 8 -18.31 -2.19 -7.66
CA LYS A 8 -17.07 -1.51 -8.07
C LYS A 8 -16.33 -0.88 -6.89
N ASP A 9 -17.05 -0.27 -5.94
CA ASP A 9 -16.45 0.32 -4.74
C ASP A 9 -15.81 -0.74 -3.83
N GLU A 10 -16.49 -1.89 -3.65
CA GLU A 10 -15.99 -3.01 -2.84
C GLU A 10 -14.70 -3.60 -3.44
N ASP A 11 -14.68 -3.82 -4.77
CA ASP A 11 -13.49 -4.29 -5.49
C ASP A 11 -12.32 -3.30 -5.40
N MET A 12 -12.59 -2.00 -5.51
CA MET A 12 -11.57 -0.96 -5.40
C MET A 12 -10.97 -0.89 -3.99
N ILE A 13 -11.80 -0.94 -2.94
CA ILE A 13 -11.31 -0.98 -1.55
C ILE A 13 -10.42 -2.20 -1.32
N LEU A 14 -10.79 -3.35 -1.88
CA LEU A 14 -9.99 -4.57 -1.77
C LEU A 14 -8.64 -4.43 -2.51
N ASN A 15 -8.63 -3.86 -3.70
CA ASN A 15 -7.41 -3.61 -4.47
C ASN A 15 -6.50 -2.60 -3.77
N LEU A 16 -7.06 -1.52 -3.19
CA LEU A 16 -6.31 -0.56 -2.37
C LEU A 16 -5.74 -1.22 -1.11
N GLY A 17 -6.48 -2.13 -0.47
CA GLY A 17 -5.99 -2.92 0.66
C GLY A 17 -4.84 -3.85 0.29
N LYS A 18 -4.91 -4.50 -0.89
CA LYS A 18 -3.82 -5.31 -1.43
C LYS A 18 -2.57 -4.46 -1.65
N LEU A 19 -2.72 -3.30 -2.29
CA LEU A 19 -1.63 -2.35 -2.51
C LEU A 19 -1.02 -1.89 -1.19
N ALA A 20 -1.84 -1.46 -0.24
CA ALA A 20 -1.39 -1.00 1.07
C ALA A 20 -0.57 -2.07 1.80
N PHE A 21 -1.06 -3.32 1.81
CA PHE A 21 -0.36 -4.45 2.40
C PHE A 21 1.00 -4.71 1.72
N GLN A 22 1.02 -4.82 0.39
CA GLN A 22 2.25 -5.10 -0.35
C GLN A 22 3.28 -3.97 -0.19
N GLN A 23 2.86 -2.71 -0.21
CA GLN A 23 3.77 -1.59 -0.04
C GLN A 23 4.28 -1.47 1.40
N LEU A 24 3.46 -1.70 2.43
CA LEU A 24 3.93 -1.74 3.82
C LEU A 24 4.95 -2.86 4.05
N VAL A 25 4.70 -4.03 3.48
CA VAL A 25 5.62 -5.18 3.53
C VAL A 25 6.96 -4.86 2.86
N LYS A 26 6.95 -4.09 1.76
CA LYS A 26 8.15 -3.55 1.10
C LYS A 26 8.75 -2.32 1.83
N CYS A 27 8.12 -1.85 2.91
CA CYS A 27 8.43 -0.60 3.62
C CYS A 27 8.38 0.66 2.73
N ASN A 28 7.48 0.67 1.76
CA ASN A 28 7.25 1.78 0.83
C ASN A 28 6.03 2.60 1.26
N LEU A 29 6.23 3.92 1.38
CA LEU A 29 5.15 4.90 1.60
C LEU A 29 4.73 5.62 0.31
N ILE A 30 5.59 5.58 -0.70
CA ILE A 30 5.32 6.06 -2.04
C ILE A 30 5.37 4.87 -3.00
N PHE A 31 4.57 4.93 -4.06
CA PHE A 31 4.46 3.88 -5.05
C PHE A 31 4.19 4.50 -6.43
N TYR A 32 4.43 3.71 -7.47
CA TYR A 32 4.37 4.16 -8.86
C TYR A 32 3.15 3.58 -9.58
N GLU A 33 2.98 3.97 -10.84
CA GLU A 33 1.89 3.48 -11.69
C GLU A 33 1.96 1.95 -11.88
N GLU A 34 3.17 1.39 -11.92
CA GLU A 34 3.38 -0.06 -11.99
C GLU A 34 2.78 -0.79 -10.78
N ASP A 35 2.99 -0.26 -9.58
CA ASP A 35 2.46 -0.85 -8.33
C ASP A 35 0.92 -0.83 -8.31
N LEU A 36 0.32 0.25 -8.83
CA LEU A 36 -1.15 0.34 -9.01
C LEU A 36 -1.65 -0.75 -9.95
N ARG A 37 -1.00 -0.91 -11.10
CA ARG A 37 -1.37 -1.91 -12.12
C ARG A 37 -1.23 -3.34 -11.61
N GLU A 38 -0.19 -3.65 -10.84
CA GLU A 38 -0.02 -4.96 -10.18
C GLU A 38 -1.14 -5.29 -9.16
N CYS A 39 -1.76 -4.24 -8.62
CA CYS A 39 -2.90 -4.35 -7.71
C CYS A 39 -4.26 -4.29 -8.44
N GLY A 40 -4.27 -4.21 -9.77
CA GLY A 40 -5.50 -4.11 -10.56
C GLY A 40 -6.19 -2.76 -10.46
N ILE A 41 -5.44 -1.70 -10.14
CA ILE A 41 -5.94 -0.33 -10.04
C ILE A 41 -5.50 0.43 -11.29
N ASN A 42 -6.44 0.98 -12.04
CA ASN A 42 -6.11 1.89 -13.12
C ASN A 42 -5.75 3.28 -12.56
N GLU A 43 -4.87 4.01 -13.24
CA GLU A 43 -4.44 5.34 -12.79
C GLU A 43 -5.64 6.30 -12.61
N THR A 44 -6.58 6.27 -13.56
CA THR A 44 -7.84 7.01 -13.50
C THR A 44 -8.69 6.64 -12.30
N GLU A 45 -8.66 5.39 -11.85
CA GLU A 45 -9.37 4.95 -10.65
C GLU A 45 -8.67 5.47 -9.39
N ALA A 46 -7.33 5.42 -9.32
CA ALA A 46 -6.59 5.97 -8.18
C ALA A 46 -6.84 7.48 -7.99
N SER A 47 -6.90 8.27 -9.08
CA SER A 47 -7.21 9.70 -9.00
C SER A 47 -8.66 9.97 -8.56
N VAL A 48 -9.61 9.08 -8.86
CA VAL A 48 -11.02 9.21 -8.44
C VAL A 48 -11.16 9.02 -6.93
N TYR A 49 -10.38 8.12 -6.32
CA TYR A 49 -10.34 7.92 -4.86
C TYR A 49 -9.29 8.82 -4.18
N SER A 50 -9.16 10.07 -4.65
CA SER A 50 -8.19 11.06 -4.14
C SER A 50 -8.31 11.35 -2.63
N GLY A 51 -9.44 11.03 -2.01
CA GLY A 51 -9.61 11.07 -0.55
C GLY A 51 -8.85 10.00 0.23
N LEU A 52 -8.38 8.94 -0.45
CA LEU A 52 -7.59 7.84 0.12
C LEU A 52 -6.14 7.87 -0.39
N CYS A 53 -5.93 8.24 -1.65
CA CYS A 53 -4.62 8.32 -2.29
C CYS A 53 -4.34 9.72 -2.84
N THR A 54 -3.13 10.24 -2.60
CA THR A 54 -2.66 11.48 -3.22
C THR A 54 -1.74 11.16 -4.39
N GLN A 55 -2.01 11.76 -5.55
CA GLN A 55 -1.10 11.77 -6.68
C GLN A 55 -0.17 12.97 -6.57
N ILE A 56 1.14 12.72 -6.64
CA ILE A 56 2.19 13.73 -6.64
C ILE A 56 2.89 13.68 -7.99
N PHE A 57 3.01 14.83 -8.64
CA PHE A 57 3.74 14.95 -9.90
C PHE A 57 5.24 15.10 -9.61
N ARG A 58 6.06 14.22 -10.20
CA ARG A 58 7.51 14.32 -10.19
C ARG A 58 7.97 14.85 -11.54
N GLU A 59 8.51 16.06 -11.55
CA GLU A 59 9.04 16.69 -12.76
C GLU A 59 10.56 16.43 -12.85
N GLU A 60 11.00 15.67 -13.86
CA GLU A 60 12.42 15.47 -14.17
C GLU A 60 12.82 16.32 -15.39
N PHE A 61 13.60 17.37 -15.14
CA PHE A 61 14.35 18.22 -16.10
C PHE A 61 13.73 18.34 -17.52
N GLY A 62 12.43 18.61 -17.60
CA GLY A 62 11.75 19.05 -18.82
C GLY A 62 11.36 17.98 -19.85
N LEU A 63 11.64 16.70 -19.63
CA LEU A 63 11.30 15.63 -20.61
C LEU A 63 10.48 14.46 -20.04
N TYR A 64 10.39 14.30 -18.72
CA TYR A 64 9.60 13.23 -18.10
C TYR A 64 8.86 13.74 -16.86
N GLN A 65 7.53 13.73 -16.91
CA GLN A 65 6.69 13.92 -15.73
C GLN A 65 6.27 12.53 -15.23
N GLY A 66 7.02 12.00 -14.26
CA GLY A 66 6.65 10.77 -13.59
C GLY A 66 5.52 11.02 -12.59
N LYS A 67 4.58 10.09 -12.46
CA LYS A 67 3.55 10.14 -11.41
C LYS A 67 3.96 9.23 -10.27
N VAL A 68 3.94 9.77 -9.07
CA VAL A 68 4.12 9.02 -7.83
C VAL A 68 2.87 9.17 -6.98
N PHE A 69 2.55 8.16 -6.21
CA PHE A 69 1.33 8.10 -5.42
C PHE A 69 1.69 7.74 -3.98
N CYS A 70 0.87 8.18 -3.03
CA CYS A 70 0.92 7.76 -1.64
C CYS A 70 -0.49 7.73 -1.05
N PHE A 71 -0.65 7.07 0.09
CA PHE A 71 -1.87 7.23 0.88
C PHE A 71 -1.87 8.58 1.59
N VAL A 72 -3.04 9.18 1.79
CA VAL A 72 -3.18 10.48 2.45
C VAL A 72 -2.62 10.45 3.89
N HIS A 73 -2.74 9.32 4.58
CA HIS A 73 -2.19 9.12 5.92
C HIS A 73 -1.78 7.67 6.15
N LEU A 74 -0.71 7.44 6.92
CA LEU A 74 -0.20 6.11 7.23
C LEU A 74 -1.27 5.23 7.88
N SER A 75 -2.09 5.76 8.79
CA SER A 75 -3.15 4.98 9.45
C SER A 75 -4.20 4.45 8.46
N ILE A 76 -4.45 5.17 7.35
CA ILE A 76 -5.38 4.70 6.30
C ILE A 76 -4.75 3.52 5.56
N GLN A 77 -3.46 3.64 5.23
CA GLN A 77 -2.69 2.56 4.62
C GLN A 77 -2.67 1.31 5.53
N GLU A 78 -2.36 1.47 6.81
CA GLU A 78 -2.35 0.38 7.79
C GLU A 78 -3.73 -0.26 7.97
N HIS A 79 -4.79 0.56 8.01
CA HIS A 79 -6.15 0.06 8.14
C HIS A 79 -6.58 -0.77 6.92
N LEU A 80 -6.32 -0.27 5.71
CA LEU A 80 -6.62 -0.98 4.47
C LEU A 80 -5.81 -2.27 4.33
N ALA A 81 -4.54 -2.26 4.74
CA ALA A 81 -3.71 -3.46 4.78
C ALA A 81 -4.24 -4.51 5.75
N SER A 82 -4.65 -4.08 6.96
CA SER A 82 -5.28 -4.95 7.96
C SER A 82 -6.59 -5.55 7.46
N LEU A 83 -7.43 -4.73 6.81
CA LEU A 83 -8.68 -5.19 6.20
C LEU A 83 -8.42 -6.25 5.11
N TYR A 84 -7.45 -6.02 4.22
CA TYR A 84 -7.07 -6.97 3.19
C TYR A 84 -6.57 -8.29 3.78
N ALA A 85 -5.72 -8.23 4.81
CA ALA A 85 -5.22 -9.42 5.49
C ALA A 85 -6.36 -10.21 6.15
N HIS A 86 -7.28 -9.53 6.83
CA HIS A 86 -8.43 -10.14 7.47
C HIS A 86 -9.37 -10.82 6.47
N LEU A 87 -9.69 -10.15 5.36
CA LEU A 87 -10.54 -10.70 4.30
C LEU A 87 -9.87 -11.86 3.56
N SER A 88 -8.56 -11.78 3.31
CA SER A 88 -7.80 -12.85 2.66
C SER A 88 -7.75 -14.11 3.54
N PHE A 89 -7.56 -13.93 4.84
CA PHE A 89 -7.62 -15.03 5.80
C PHE A 89 -9.02 -15.65 5.86
N THR A 90 -10.05 -14.83 6.03
CA THR A 90 -11.43 -15.29 6.21
C THR A 90 -12.02 -15.95 4.95
N ASN A 91 -11.77 -15.38 3.76
CA ASN A 91 -12.41 -15.83 2.52
C ASN A 91 -11.59 -16.86 1.74
N LYS A 92 -10.26 -16.86 1.89
CA LYS A 92 -9.37 -17.72 1.09
C LYS A 92 -8.56 -18.70 1.94
N ASN A 93 -8.76 -18.72 3.27
CA ASN A 93 -7.95 -19.49 4.23
C ASN A 93 -6.44 -19.31 4.03
N THR A 94 -6.05 -18.16 3.46
CA THR A 94 -4.67 -17.88 3.07
C THR A 94 -4.05 -17.00 4.15
N ASN A 95 -3.03 -17.52 4.82
CA ASN A 95 -2.24 -16.72 5.74
C ASN A 95 -1.30 -15.80 4.95
N VAL A 96 -1.67 -14.52 4.83
CA VAL A 96 -0.85 -13.51 4.12
C VAL A 96 0.46 -13.20 4.86
N PHE A 97 0.61 -13.65 6.11
CA PHE A 97 1.81 -13.43 6.91
C PHE A 97 2.86 -14.56 6.74
N ASP A 98 2.50 -15.72 6.19
CA ASP A 98 3.43 -16.86 6.03
C ASP A 98 4.53 -16.62 4.97
N GLN A 99 4.47 -15.52 4.22
CA GLN A 99 5.41 -15.24 3.12
C GLN A 99 6.42 -14.12 3.40
N ASN A 100 6.44 -13.49 4.58
CA ASN A 100 7.34 -12.33 4.76
C ASN A 100 7.88 -12.10 6.17
N GLU A 101 9.06 -12.69 6.42
CA GLU A 101 9.95 -12.27 7.52
C GLU A 101 10.72 -10.96 7.23
N GLN A 102 10.51 -10.30 6.08
CA GLN A 102 11.38 -9.21 5.63
C GLN A 102 10.97 -7.79 6.11
N SER A 103 9.84 -7.60 6.80
CA SER A 103 9.29 -6.25 7.04
C SER A 103 9.61 -5.61 8.40
N LEU A 104 10.28 -6.30 9.33
CA LEU A 104 10.83 -5.64 10.53
C LEU A 104 12.09 -4.80 10.21
N CYS A 105 12.63 -4.92 8.98
CA CYS A 105 14.05 -4.79 8.66
C CYS A 105 14.75 -3.44 8.96
N PHE A 106 14.09 -2.28 8.90
CA PHE A 106 14.79 -1.01 9.15
C PHE A 106 14.72 -0.52 10.60
N LEU A 107 13.53 -0.52 11.20
CA LEU A 107 13.36 -0.08 12.59
C LEU A 107 13.83 -1.14 13.59
N SER A 108 13.63 -2.44 13.34
CA SER A 108 14.18 -3.48 14.22
C SER A 108 15.71 -3.50 14.15
N GLY A 109 16.28 -3.38 12.94
CA GLY A 109 17.73 -3.34 12.75
C GLY A 109 18.37 -2.10 13.39
N LEU A 110 17.75 -0.93 13.25
CA LEU A 110 18.23 0.30 13.86
C LEU A 110 18.06 0.29 15.39
N HIS A 111 16.91 -0.18 15.90
CA HIS A 111 16.66 -0.31 17.33
C HIS A 111 17.62 -1.32 17.97
N GLN A 112 17.81 -2.49 17.36
CA GLN A 112 18.77 -3.50 17.81
C GLN A 112 20.18 -2.92 17.85
N ARG A 113 20.61 -2.24 16.79
CA ARG A 113 21.96 -1.64 16.72
C ARG A 113 22.15 -0.53 17.77
N ALA A 114 21.14 0.31 17.98
CA ALA A 114 21.18 1.34 19.01
C ALA A 114 21.22 0.74 20.44
N VAL A 115 20.52 -0.36 20.69
CA VAL A 115 20.57 -1.09 21.96
C VAL A 115 21.93 -1.75 22.18
N ASP A 116 22.49 -2.40 21.14
CA ASP A 116 23.78 -3.07 21.22
C ASP A 116 24.93 -2.09 21.49
N GLU A 117 24.93 -0.89 20.87
CA GLU A 117 25.91 0.16 21.15
C GLU A 117 25.75 0.77 22.54
N ALA A 118 24.52 0.90 23.05
CA ALA A 118 24.28 1.45 24.38
C ALA A 118 24.67 0.51 25.53
N LEU A 119 24.88 -0.78 25.25
CA LEU A 119 25.26 -1.82 26.22
C LEU A 119 26.77 -2.09 26.30
N GLN A 120 27.60 -1.41 25.50
CA GLN A 120 29.08 -1.43 25.60
C GLN A 120 29.60 -0.37 26.57
#